data_AF-A0AA36JT74-F1
#
_entry.id   AF-A0AA36JT74-F1
#
_cell.length_a   1.000
_cell.length_b   1.000
_cell.length_c   1.000
_cell.angle_alpha   90.00
_cell.angle_beta   90.00
_cell.angle_gamma   90.00
#
_symmetry.space_group_name_H-M   'P 1'
#
loop_
_entity.id
_entity.type
_entity.pdbx_description
1 polymer ?
#
loop_
_entity_poly.entity_id
_entity_poly.type
_entity_poly.pdbx_seq_one_letter_code
_entity_poly.pdbx_strand_id
1 'polypeptide(L)'
;MRQVFQACLLLACLRYGEAILKEVDFQMENHFVFFLEMDYGLDVGATITVDLVNRKPANDTYVMILSHGQWLAWRETELVTLKSDPEQPESRSPLNAYLVSCWRGLLTDKLQGTFQVEEQTGGRNRYTVILVSALKSPVEVKGSLSLVNPGGQELSLQDRDVPKALMCLGILFIVSTLALLPLVVRKGALQALLVVVLALRGVVLMLRWLDLRLVAATGTEPGLVSISWALLAKVQNILELMMFLLISLGWKVLRNQLDVSEIRFAVAISIISFYLGIFQVACTTPSTCSGYQLSRYILHSLCYLVVIVAMNFNLQKLVSAIADAPASQESGKLYKKLYAYHLFRWVFLMFIIAPTVELFLKVTIIPWDAQWLFLVLKEMRGWVIYVLLIHAYRPDQAPLRVFELTDRDASSDRD
;
A
#
# COMPACT_ATOMS: atom_id res chain seq x y z
N MET A 1 -25.11 8.22 16.27
CA MET A 1 -23.74 7.74 15.95
C MET A 1 -23.73 6.39 15.23
N ARG A 2 -24.46 5.35 15.68
CA ARG A 2 -24.57 4.04 14.99
C ARG A 2 -25.21 4.10 13.59
N GLN A 3 -26.28 4.87 13.40
CA GLN A 3 -26.97 4.98 12.10
C GLN A 3 -26.18 5.79 11.06
N VAL A 4 -25.42 6.81 11.49
CA VAL A 4 -24.50 7.57 10.61
C VAL A 4 -23.33 6.67 10.18
N PHE A 5 -22.85 5.79 11.06
CA PHE A 5 -21.78 4.83 10.74
C PHE A 5 -22.23 3.76 9.73
N GLN A 6 -23.48 3.27 9.84
CA GLN A 6 -24.05 2.33 8.86
C GLN A 6 -24.37 3.00 7.51
N ALA A 7 -24.84 4.25 7.53
CA ALA A 7 -25.09 5.00 6.30
C ALA A 7 -23.79 5.37 5.56
N CYS A 8 -22.73 5.75 6.27
CA CYS A 8 -21.42 6.01 5.65
C CYS A 8 -20.77 4.75 5.06
N LEU A 9 -21.00 3.56 5.65
CA LEU A 9 -20.48 2.30 5.11
C LEU A 9 -21.22 1.82 3.85
N LEU A 10 -22.48 2.23 3.66
CA LEU A 10 -23.31 1.85 2.51
C LEU A 10 -23.27 2.88 1.36
N LEU A 11 -22.93 4.14 1.63
CA LEU A 11 -22.85 5.22 0.61
C LEU A 11 -21.42 5.55 0.16
N ALA A 12 -20.38 5.01 0.80
CA ALA A 12 -19.02 5.13 0.31
C ALA A 12 -18.80 4.10 -0.81
N CYS A 13 -19.11 4.47 -2.05
CA CYS A 13 -18.64 3.76 -3.23
C CYS A 13 -17.12 3.96 -3.32
N LEU A 14 -16.40 2.90 -2.97
CA LEU A 14 -14.96 2.86 -2.75
C LEU A 14 -14.28 2.40 -4.03
N ARG A 15 -13.68 3.34 -4.76
CA ARG A 15 -12.80 3.05 -5.91
C ARG A 15 -11.39 2.80 -5.37
N TYR A 16 -11.03 1.55 -5.15
CA TYR A 16 -9.65 1.13 -4.91
C TYR A 16 -9.26 -0.03 -5.83
N GLY A 17 -9.61 0.13 -7.11
CA GLY A 17 -9.10 -0.58 -8.26
C GLY A 17 -9.43 0.26 -9.50
N GLU A 18 -8.48 0.42 -10.42
CA GLU A 18 -8.75 1.03 -11.72
C GLU A 18 -9.58 0.05 -12.54
N ALA A 19 -10.90 0.02 -12.27
CA ALA A 19 -11.85 -0.72 -13.06
C ALA A 19 -11.81 -0.19 -14.49
N ILE A 20 -11.73 -1.11 -15.45
CA ILE A 20 -11.65 -0.79 -16.86
C ILE A 20 -12.93 -0.14 -17.33
N LEU A 21 -14.08 -0.65 -16.90
CA LEU A 21 -15.35 0.02 -17.10
C LEU A 21 -15.58 1.02 -15.98
N LYS A 22 -15.28 2.28 -16.27
CA LYS A 22 -15.44 3.38 -15.33
C LYS A 22 -16.69 4.17 -15.68
N GLU A 23 -17.68 4.12 -14.80
CA GLU A 23 -18.80 5.06 -14.87
C GLU A 23 -18.30 6.46 -14.53
N VAL A 24 -18.50 7.38 -15.47
CA VAL A 24 -18.11 8.77 -15.33
C VAL A 24 -19.36 9.53 -14.92
N ASP A 25 -19.34 10.17 -13.75
CA ASP A 25 -20.39 11.10 -13.31
C ASP A 25 -19.73 12.22 -12.51
N PHE A 26 -19.56 13.39 -13.15
CA PHE A 26 -18.99 14.55 -12.48
C PHE A 26 -19.45 15.86 -13.12
N GLN A 27 -19.28 16.93 -12.34
CA GLN A 27 -19.46 18.31 -12.79
C GLN A 27 -18.13 19.03 -12.70
N MET A 28 -17.78 19.72 -13.79
CA MET A 28 -16.58 20.55 -13.87
C MET A 28 -17.01 22.00 -14.02
N GLU A 29 -16.62 22.83 -13.06
CA GLU A 29 -16.84 24.27 -13.08
C GLU A 29 -15.49 24.98 -12.95
N ASN A 30 -15.21 25.93 -13.84
CA ASN A 30 -14.00 26.78 -13.81
C ASN A 30 -12.63 26.06 -13.90
N HIS A 31 -12.58 24.79 -14.32
CA HIS A 31 -11.33 24.04 -14.54
C HIS A 31 -11.09 23.83 -16.03
N PHE A 32 -9.82 23.85 -16.44
CA PHE A 32 -9.43 23.62 -17.84
C PHE A 32 -9.33 22.13 -18.18
N VAL A 33 -8.89 21.31 -17.22
CA VAL A 33 -8.56 19.90 -17.44
C VAL A 33 -9.14 19.07 -16.31
N PHE A 34 -9.74 17.95 -16.66
CA PHE A 34 -10.19 16.91 -15.74
C PHE A 34 -9.65 15.56 -16.21
N PHE A 35 -9.10 14.76 -15.29
CA PHE A 35 -8.53 13.46 -15.62
C PHE A 35 -9.61 12.38 -15.51
N LEU A 36 -9.93 11.75 -16.64
CA LEU A 36 -10.82 10.60 -16.66
C LEU A 36 -10.05 9.36 -16.23
N GLU A 37 -8.83 9.17 -16.74
CA GLU A 37 -7.92 8.07 -16.40
C GLU A 37 -6.47 8.52 -16.54
N MET A 38 -5.56 8.05 -15.67
CA MET A 38 -4.15 8.48 -15.68
C MET A 38 -3.19 7.31 -15.74
N ASP A 39 -2.20 7.39 -16.64
CA ASP A 39 -1.08 6.46 -16.73
C ASP A 39 -1.48 4.96 -16.85
N TYR A 40 -2.60 4.67 -17.50
CA TYR A 40 -3.11 3.30 -17.66
C TYR A 40 -2.30 2.53 -18.73
N GLY A 41 -1.79 1.35 -18.39
CA GLY A 41 -0.92 0.59 -19.29
C GLY A 41 -1.68 -0.22 -20.33
N LEU A 42 -1.47 0.07 -21.63
CA LEU A 42 -2.13 -0.60 -22.75
C LEU A 42 -1.14 -1.21 -23.76
N ASP A 43 -1.50 -2.38 -24.29
CA ASP A 43 -0.73 -3.10 -25.31
C ASP A 43 -1.16 -2.70 -26.73
N VAL A 44 -0.34 -3.07 -27.71
CA VAL A 44 -0.68 -2.86 -29.13
C VAL A 44 -1.92 -3.67 -29.49
N GLY A 45 -2.92 -3.01 -30.08
CA GLY A 45 -4.24 -3.57 -30.39
C GLY A 45 -5.27 -3.43 -29.26
N ALA A 46 -4.92 -2.77 -28.14
CA ALA A 46 -5.89 -2.41 -27.11
C ALA A 46 -6.93 -1.42 -27.63
N THR A 47 -8.11 -1.41 -27.03
CA THR A 47 -9.22 -0.54 -27.42
C THR A 47 -9.67 0.35 -26.26
N ILE A 48 -9.70 1.66 -26.49
CA ILE A 48 -10.28 2.65 -25.58
C ILE A 48 -11.63 3.07 -26.16
N THR A 49 -12.71 2.72 -25.49
CA THR A 49 -14.08 3.10 -25.85
C THR A 49 -14.58 4.18 -24.91
N VAL A 50 -15.07 5.27 -25.48
CA VAL A 50 -15.60 6.44 -24.77
C VAL A 50 -17.06 6.59 -25.17
N ASP A 51 -17.98 6.53 -24.20
CA ASP A 51 -19.39 6.87 -24.39
C ASP A 51 -19.81 7.86 -23.31
N LEU A 52 -19.75 9.15 -23.63
CA LEU A 52 -19.98 10.25 -22.69
C LEU A 52 -21.10 11.16 -23.21
N VAL A 53 -21.91 11.65 -22.29
CA VAL A 53 -23.00 12.59 -22.51
C VAL A 53 -22.73 13.81 -21.66
N ASN A 54 -22.70 14.98 -22.29
CA ASN A 54 -22.61 16.26 -21.61
C ASN A 54 -24.01 16.88 -21.49
N ARG A 55 -24.49 17.03 -20.25
CA ARG A 55 -25.80 17.62 -19.95
C ARG A 55 -25.81 19.14 -20.04
N LYS A 56 -24.63 19.77 -20.09
CA LYS A 56 -24.44 21.22 -20.28
C LYS A 56 -23.60 21.43 -21.52
N PRO A 57 -24.21 21.35 -22.72
CA PRO A 57 -23.45 21.28 -23.95
C PRO A 57 -22.63 22.54 -24.19
N ALA A 58 -21.38 22.33 -24.59
CA ALA A 58 -20.40 23.39 -24.78
C ALA A 58 -19.50 23.04 -25.96
N ASN A 59 -19.25 24.01 -26.85
CA ASN A 59 -18.51 23.78 -28.10
C ASN A 59 -16.98 23.77 -27.92
N ASP A 60 -16.49 23.97 -26.70
CA ASP A 60 -15.08 24.08 -26.35
C ASP A 60 -14.56 22.89 -25.54
N THR A 61 -15.35 21.83 -25.43
CA THR A 61 -15.03 20.66 -24.62
C THR A 61 -14.56 19.49 -25.48
N TYR A 62 -13.39 18.94 -25.15
CA TYR A 62 -12.73 17.88 -25.89
C TYR A 62 -12.32 16.75 -24.96
N VAL A 63 -12.50 15.50 -25.40
CA VAL A 63 -11.84 14.35 -24.79
C VAL A 63 -10.57 14.07 -25.58
N MET A 64 -9.45 13.96 -24.87
CA MET A 64 -8.15 13.69 -25.46
C MET A 64 -7.52 12.45 -24.83
N ILE A 65 -6.89 11.64 -25.67
CA ILE A 65 -6.09 10.48 -25.27
C ILE A 65 -4.64 10.81 -25.58
N LEU A 66 -3.80 10.69 -24.54
CA LEU A 66 -2.40 11.07 -24.56
C LEU A 66 -1.56 9.84 -24.25
N SER A 67 -0.50 9.61 -25.01
CA SER A 67 0.58 8.72 -24.57
C SER A 67 1.37 9.38 -23.42
N HIS A 68 2.05 8.59 -22.61
CA HIS A 68 2.83 9.10 -21.48
C HIS A 68 3.87 10.15 -21.90
N GLY A 69 4.52 9.96 -23.05
CA GLY A 69 5.47 10.94 -23.58
C GLY A 69 4.81 12.28 -23.95
N GLN A 70 3.63 12.25 -24.57
CA GLN A 70 2.86 13.46 -24.88
C GLN A 70 2.39 14.16 -23.60
N TRP A 71 1.96 13.39 -22.59
CA TRP A 71 1.58 13.94 -21.29
C TRP A 71 2.75 14.63 -20.58
N LEU A 72 3.94 14.02 -20.59
CA LEU A 72 5.15 14.64 -20.05
C LEU A 72 5.49 15.95 -20.78
N ALA A 73 5.41 15.94 -22.12
CA ALA A 73 5.65 17.13 -22.94
C ALA A 73 4.66 18.26 -22.64
N TRP A 74 3.38 17.93 -22.41
CA TRP A 74 2.37 18.90 -21.97
C TRP A 74 2.68 19.50 -20.61
N ARG A 75 3.21 18.71 -19.68
CA ARG A 75 3.55 19.20 -18.34
C ARG A 75 4.77 20.11 -18.35
N GLU A 76 5.71 19.86 -19.25
CA GLU A 76 6.93 20.66 -19.41
C GLU A 76 6.70 21.95 -20.21
N THR A 77 5.70 21.96 -21.09
CA THR A 77 5.29 23.16 -21.83
C THR A 77 4.28 23.92 -20.97
N GLU A 78 4.59 25.15 -20.51
CA GLU A 78 3.57 25.97 -19.84
C GLU A 78 2.33 26.06 -20.72
N LEU A 79 1.16 25.73 -20.14
CA LEU A 79 -0.12 25.76 -20.85
C LEU A 79 -0.38 27.19 -21.36
N VAL A 80 -0.06 27.44 -22.62
CA VAL A 80 -0.20 28.75 -23.23
C VAL A 80 -1.68 29.09 -23.33
N THR A 81 -2.11 30.11 -22.60
CA THR A 81 -3.40 30.74 -22.84
C THR A 81 -3.28 31.69 -24.02
N LEU A 82 -4.27 31.68 -24.90
CA LEU A 82 -4.36 32.66 -25.98
C LEU A 82 -4.59 34.04 -25.36
N LYS A 83 -3.94 35.08 -25.89
CA LYS A 83 -4.16 36.46 -25.43
C LYS A 83 -5.65 36.77 -25.54
N SER A 84 -6.25 37.19 -24.43
CA SER A 84 -7.62 37.69 -24.42
C SER A 84 -7.73 38.92 -25.31
N ASP A 85 -8.86 39.07 -26.00
CA ASP A 85 -9.13 40.21 -26.85
C ASP A 85 -9.03 41.51 -26.04
N PRO A 86 -8.19 42.49 -26.42
CA PRO A 86 -8.05 43.74 -25.68
C PRO A 86 -9.35 44.53 -25.53
N GLU A 87 -10.37 44.26 -26.35
CA GLU A 87 -11.69 44.91 -26.28
C GLU A 87 -12.65 44.31 -25.24
N GLN A 88 -12.34 43.12 -24.69
CA GLN A 88 -13.15 42.46 -23.65
C GLN A 88 -12.28 41.96 -22.48
N PRO A 89 -11.93 42.84 -21.52
CA PRO A 89 -11.06 42.50 -20.39
C PRO A 89 -11.66 41.49 -19.39
N GLU A 90 -12.98 41.24 -19.45
CA GLU A 90 -13.65 40.20 -18.65
C GLU A 90 -13.65 38.81 -19.33
N SER A 91 -13.24 38.71 -20.60
CA SER A 91 -13.16 37.44 -21.30
C SER A 91 -11.97 36.63 -20.77
N ARG A 92 -12.27 35.45 -20.20
CA ARG A 92 -11.25 34.53 -19.69
C ARG A 92 -10.35 34.09 -20.85
N SER A 93 -9.04 34.27 -20.71
CA SER A 93 -8.06 33.83 -21.72
C SER A 93 -8.27 32.34 -22.04
N PRO A 94 -8.60 31.97 -23.29
CA PRO A 94 -8.81 30.59 -23.68
C PRO A 94 -7.54 29.78 -23.52
N LEU A 95 -7.66 28.50 -23.17
CA LEU A 95 -6.56 27.56 -23.34
C LEU A 95 -6.29 27.34 -24.83
N ASN A 96 -5.02 27.31 -25.24
CA ASN A 96 -4.69 26.85 -26.57
C ASN A 96 -5.14 25.39 -26.73
N ALA A 97 -6.17 25.15 -27.54
CA ALA A 97 -6.73 23.84 -27.76
C ALA A 97 -5.87 22.97 -28.73
N TYR A 98 -4.80 23.50 -29.34
CA TYR A 98 -3.91 22.75 -30.24
C TYR A 98 -2.84 21.95 -29.50
N LEU A 99 -3.26 21.20 -28.49
CA LEU A 99 -2.37 20.34 -27.73
C LEU A 99 -2.21 18.97 -28.39
N VAL A 100 -0.96 18.50 -28.55
CA VAL A 100 -0.65 17.23 -29.24
C VAL A 100 -1.29 16.05 -28.51
N SER A 101 -2.01 15.19 -29.24
CA SER A 101 -2.69 14.00 -28.68
C SER A 101 -2.71 12.85 -29.67
N CYS A 102 -2.77 11.61 -29.18
CA CYS A 102 -2.96 10.43 -30.03
C CYS A 102 -4.36 10.40 -30.64
N TRP A 103 -5.35 10.87 -29.89
CA TRP A 103 -6.73 10.95 -30.33
C TRP A 103 -7.47 12.09 -29.64
N ARG A 104 -8.43 12.68 -30.36
CA ARG A 104 -9.26 13.78 -29.89
C ARG A 104 -10.70 13.63 -30.41
N GLY A 105 -11.66 13.75 -29.50
CA GLY A 105 -13.08 13.82 -29.82
C GLY A 105 -13.71 15.09 -29.24
N LEU A 106 -14.59 15.73 -30.01
CA LEU A 106 -15.39 16.87 -29.55
C LEU A 106 -16.58 16.36 -28.73
N LEU A 107 -16.77 16.89 -27.51
CA LEU A 107 -17.89 16.56 -26.62
C LEU A 107 -18.85 17.77 -26.51
N THR A 108 -19.75 17.91 -27.48
CA THR A 108 -20.84 18.90 -27.40
C THR A 108 -21.98 18.36 -26.55
N ASP A 109 -22.77 17.44 -27.09
CA ASP A 109 -23.91 16.80 -26.41
C ASP A 109 -23.60 15.34 -26.02
N LYS A 110 -23.07 14.58 -26.99
CA LYS A 110 -22.69 13.17 -26.83
C LYS A 110 -21.44 12.89 -27.63
N LEU A 111 -20.53 12.11 -27.04
CA LEU A 111 -19.35 11.56 -27.70
C LEU A 111 -19.37 10.04 -27.56
N GLN A 112 -19.46 9.36 -28.70
CA GLN A 112 -19.27 7.92 -28.78
C GLN A 112 -18.11 7.66 -29.74
N GLY A 113 -17.01 7.14 -29.22
CA GLY A 113 -15.78 6.92 -29.97
C GLY A 113 -15.04 5.68 -29.50
N THR A 114 -14.33 5.02 -30.41
CA THR A 114 -13.40 3.95 -30.08
C THR A 114 -12.06 4.28 -30.71
N PHE A 115 -11.02 4.23 -29.89
CA PHE A 115 -9.63 4.41 -30.30
C PHE A 115 -8.91 3.08 -30.14
N GLN A 116 -8.18 2.66 -31.18
CA GLN A 116 -7.33 1.47 -31.12
C GLN A 116 -5.87 1.89 -30.96
N VAL A 117 -5.17 1.24 -30.05
CA VAL A 117 -3.74 1.47 -29.81
C VAL A 117 -2.95 0.82 -30.94
N GLU A 118 -2.30 1.66 -31.75
CA GLU A 118 -1.42 1.22 -32.83
C GLU A 118 0.04 1.61 -32.52
N GLU A 119 0.99 0.90 -33.13
CA GLU A 119 2.42 1.18 -32.98
C GLU A 119 2.77 2.64 -33.33
N GLN A 120 2.11 3.20 -34.35
CA GLN A 120 2.30 4.58 -34.79
C GLN A 120 1.80 5.63 -33.77
N THR A 121 0.85 5.25 -32.91
CA THR A 121 0.21 6.13 -31.92
C THR A 121 0.84 6.03 -30.53
N GLY A 122 2.01 5.38 -30.41
CA GLY A 122 2.77 5.25 -29.17
C GLY A 122 3.02 3.83 -28.71
N GLY A 123 2.45 2.83 -29.39
CA GLY A 123 2.68 1.40 -29.15
C GLY A 123 2.35 0.97 -27.72
N ARG A 124 3.10 -0.01 -27.21
CA ARG A 124 2.98 -0.50 -25.82
C ARG A 124 3.41 0.58 -24.83
N ASN A 125 2.45 1.28 -24.22
CA ASN A 125 2.72 2.46 -23.39
C ASN A 125 1.66 2.68 -22.30
N ARG A 126 1.89 3.72 -21.47
CA ARG A 126 0.88 4.27 -20.56
C ARG A 126 0.10 5.37 -21.26
N TYR A 127 -1.22 5.34 -21.09
CA TYR A 127 -2.15 6.27 -21.71
C TYR A 127 -2.94 7.03 -20.64
N THR A 128 -3.13 8.32 -20.88
CA THR A 128 -3.90 9.22 -20.03
C THR A 128 -5.08 9.75 -20.82
N VAL A 129 -6.28 9.60 -20.27
CA VAL A 129 -7.53 10.10 -20.86
C VAL A 129 -7.96 11.31 -20.07
N ILE A 130 -8.07 12.45 -20.75
CA ILE A 130 -8.45 13.72 -20.14
C ILE A 130 -9.64 14.35 -20.85
N LEU A 131 -10.39 15.14 -20.09
CA LEU A 131 -11.38 16.08 -20.59
C LEU A 131 -10.79 17.48 -20.49
N VAL A 132 -10.84 18.25 -21.58
CA VAL A 132 -10.33 19.62 -21.66
C VAL A 132 -11.48 20.55 -22.04
N SER A 133 -11.73 21.60 -21.26
CA SER A 133 -12.61 22.72 -21.65
C SER A 133 -11.74 23.95 -21.90
N ALA A 134 -11.66 24.38 -23.16
CA ALA A 134 -10.75 25.46 -23.55
C ALA A 134 -11.20 26.84 -23.01
N LEU A 135 -12.50 27.06 -22.82
CA LEU A 135 -13.08 28.32 -22.33
C LEU A 135 -13.53 28.24 -20.86
N LYS A 136 -13.25 27.14 -20.15
CA LYS A 136 -13.75 26.86 -18.80
C LYS A 136 -15.28 26.88 -18.70
N SER A 137 -15.96 26.47 -19.77
CA SER A 137 -17.41 26.28 -19.77
C SER A 137 -17.80 25.27 -18.67
N PRO A 138 -18.94 25.46 -17.98
CA PRO A 138 -19.42 24.48 -17.02
C PRO A 138 -19.87 23.21 -17.75
N VAL A 139 -19.29 22.07 -17.40
CA VAL A 139 -19.58 20.78 -18.05
C VAL A 139 -20.17 19.82 -17.01
N GLU A 140 -21.25 19.11 -17.36
CA GLU A 140 -21.78 18.00 -16.56
C GLU A 140 -21.72 16.73 -17.39
N VAL A 141 -20.74 15.87 -17.12
CA VAL A 141 -20.47 14.67 -17.92
C VAL A 141 -20.99 13.44 -17.21
N LYS A 142 -21.77 12.63 -17.93
CA LYS A 142 -22.19 11.28 -17.54
C LYS A 142 -21.88 10.27 -18.62
N GLY A 143 -21.44 9.07 -18.26
CA GLY A 143 -21.25 8.00 -19.24
C GLY A 143 -20.31 6.90 -18.78
N SER A 144 -19.66 6.23 -19.73
CA SER A 144 -18.71 5.17 -19.46
C SER A 144 -17.42 5.33 -20.27
N LEU A 145 -16.32 4.97 -19.63
CA LEU A 145 -15.01 4.81 -20.24
C LEU A 145 -14.62 3.34 -20.11
N SER A 146 -14.15 2.72 -21.19
CA SER A 146 -13.66 1.33 -21.21
C SER A 146 -12.29 1.27 -21.86
N LEU A 147 -11.32 0.62 -21.20
CA LEU A 147 -9.94 0.42 -21.66
C LEU A 147 -9.56 -1.07 -21.68
N VAL A 148 -9.77 -1.77 -22.80
CA VAL A 148 -9.59 -3.24 -22.87
C VAL A 148 -8.31 -3.60 -23.63
N ASN A 149 -7.47 -4.47 -23.05
CA ASN A 149 -6.27 -4.98 -23.71
C ASN A 149 -6.61 -6.11 -24.72
N PRO A 150 -5.70 -6.40 -25.68
CA PRO A 150 -5.91 -7.43 -26.70
C PRO A 150 -6.31 -8.78 -26.10
N GLY A 151 -7.24 -9.47 -26.78
CA GLY A 151 -7.76 -10.76 -26.32
C GLY A 151 -8.76 -10.66 -25.15
N GLY A 152 -9.37 -9.49 -24.93
CA GLY A 152 -10.34 -9.27 -23.85
C GLY A 152 -9.68 -9.26 -22.48
N GLN A 153 -8.42 -8.83 -22.38
CA GLN A 153 -7.72 -8.76 -21.10
C GLN A 153 -8.15 -7.50 -20.36
N GLU A 154 -8.79 -7.74 -19.22
CA GLU A 154 -9.36 -6.68 -18.39
C GLU A 154 -8.39 -6.19 -17.28
N LEU A 155 -7.09 -6.37 -17.44
CA LEU A 155 -6.10 -5.77 -16.52
C LEU A 155 -5.17 -4.85 -17.27
N SER A 156 -4.71 -3.82 -16.58
CA SER A 156 -3.64 -2.96 -17.07
C SER A 156 -2.39 -3.81 -17.34
N LEU A 157 -1.55 -3.38 -18.27
CA LEU A 157 -0.30 -4.08 -18.55
C LEU A 157 0.60 -4.23 -17.31
N GLN A 158 0.56 -3.24 -16.42
CA GLN A 158 1.35 -3.22 -15.20
C GLN A 158 0.87 -4.31 -14.23
N ASP A 159 -0.44 -4.55 -14.18
CA ASP A 159 -1.07 -5.49 -13.27
C ASP A 159 -1.24 -6.90 -13.84
N ARG A 160 -0.93 -7.12 -15.13
CA ARG A 160 -1.13 -8.40 -15.82
C ARG A 160 -0.53 -9.61 -15.08
N ASP A 161 0.70 -9.48 -14.58
CA ASP A 161 1.40 -10.56 -13.87
C ASP A 161 1.32 -10.45 -12.33
N VAL A 162 0.69 -9.40 -11.81
CA VAL A 162 0.53 -9.18 -10.36
C VAL A 162 -0.27 -10.31 -9.69
N PRO A 163 -1.37 -10.84 -10.26
CA PRO A 163 -2.08 -11.97 -9.67
C PRO A 163 -1.19 -13.20 -9.47
N LYS A 164 -0.32 -13.54 -10.42
CA LYS A 164 0.59 -14.69 -10.28
C LYS A 164 1.55 -14.50 -9.11
N ALA A 165 2.12 -13.30 -8.99
CA ALA A 165 2.99 -12.94 -7.88
C ALA A 165 2.26 -13.01 -6.53
N LEU A 166 1.07 -12.42 -6.42
CA LEU A 166 0.26 -12.46 -5.19
C LEU A 166 -0.09 -13.88 -4.77
N MET A 167 -0.44 -14.75 -5.71
CA MET A 167 -0.74 -16.15 -5.43
C MET A 167 0.50 -16.87 -4.88
N CYS A 168 1.65 -16.73 -5.54
CA CYS A 168 2.90 -17.36 -5.11
C CYS A 168 3.32 -16.89 -3.70
N LEU A 169 3.29 -15.57 -3.47
CA LEU A 169 3.61 -14.98 -2.17
C LEU A 169 2.58 -15.37 -1.11
N GLY A 170 1.29 -15.35 -1.42
CA GLY A 170 0.24 -15.80 -0.51
C GLY A 170 0.45 -17.25 -0.06
N ILE A 171 0.78 -18.14 -1.00
CA ILE A 171 1.12 -19.55 -0.70
C ILE A 171 2.35 -19.60 0.20
N LEU A 172 3.42 -18.87 -0.12
CA LEU A 172 4.63 -18.81 0.69
C LEU A 172 4.34 -18.41 2.15
N PHE A 173 3.53 -17.38 2.36
CA PHE A 173 3.13 -16.92 3.69
C PHE A 173 2.29 -17.95 4.43
N ILE A 174 1.30 -18.56 3.78
CA ILE A 174 0.43 -19.58 4.39
C ILE A 174 1.23 -20.83 4.75
N VAL A 175 2.07 -21.32 3.85
CA VAL A 175 2.95 -22.49 4.11
C VAL A 175 3.90 -22.20 5.26
N SER A 176 4.48 -20.99 5.30
CA SER A 176 5.34 -20.56 6.42
C SER A 176 4.56 -20.54 7.74
N THR A 177 3.33 -20.03 7.75
CA THR A 177 2.44 -20.09 8.92
C THR A 177 2.20 -21.52 9.36
N LEU A 178 1.82 -22.42 8.45
CA LEU A 178 1.55 -23.82 8.76
C LEU A 178 2.77 -24.54 9.34
N ALA A 179 3.97 -24.28 8.79
CA ALA A 179 5.22 -24.83 9.29
C ALA A 179 5.56 -24.35 10.71
N LEU A 180 5.10 -23.15 11.10
CA LEU A 180 5.39 -22.51 12.39
C LEU A 180 4.29 -22.74 13.44
N LEU A 181 3.12 -23.27 13.07
CA LEU A 181 2.05 -23.61 14.02
C LEU A 181 2.49 -24.53 15.18
N PRO A 182 3.34 -25.57 14.99
CA PRO A 182 3.80 -26.40 16.10
C PRO A 182 4.58 -25.62 17.16
N LEU A 183 5.24 -24.52 16.77
CA LEU A 183 5.96 -23.64 17.68
C LEU A 183 4.99 -22.89 18.61
N VAL A 184 3.85 -22.45 18.08
CA VAL A 184 2.80 -21.73 18.80
C VAL A 184 2.10 -22.63 19.82
N VAL A 185 1.70 -23.83 19.40
CA VAL A 185 0.98 -24.80 20.25
C VAL A 185 1.83 -25.18 21.47
N ARG A 186 3.15 -25.23 21.29
CA ARG A 186 4.06 -25.59 22.38
C ARG A 186 4.37 -24.42 23.30
N LYS A 187 4.50 -23.18 22.81
CA LYS A 187 5.02 -22.06 23.62
C LYS A 187 4.51 -20.67 23.24
N GLY A 188 3.91 -20.01 24.24
CA GLY A 188 4.00 -18.56 24.51
C GLY A 188 3.16 -17.61 23.63
N ALA A 189 2.52 -16.62 24.27
CA ALA A 189 1.70 -15.61 23.60
C ALA A 189 2.44 -14.76 22.54
N LEU A 190 3.77 -14.60 22.66
CA LEU A 190 4.57 -13.87 21.67
C LEU A 190 4.64 -14.61 20.33
N GLN A 191 4.85 -15.93 20.34
CA GLN A 191 4.90 -16.73 19.12
C GLN A 191 3.52 -16.77 18.45
N ALA A 192 2.45 -16.83 19.25
CA ALA A 192 1.10 -16.69 18.73
C ALA A 192 0.92 -15.34 18.00
N LEU A 193 1.38 -14.23 18.57
CA LEU A 193 1.31 -12.92 17.92
C LEU A 193 2.08 -12.89 16.60
N LEU A 194 3.33 -13.37 16.57
CA LEU A 194 4.16 -13.41 15.36
C LEU A 194 3.50 -14.23 14.24
N VAL A 195 2.99 -15.42 14.57
CA VAL A 195 2.35 -16.30 13.59
C VAL A 195 1.01 -15.75 13.13
N VAL A 196 0.23 -15.10 14.00
CA VAL A 196 -1.02 -14.41 13.62
C VAL A 196 -0.74 -13.27 12.64
N VAL A 197 0.29 -12.45 12.88
CA VAL A 197 0.68 -11.37 11.94
C VAL A 197 1.07 -11.95 10.58
N LEU A 198 1.87 -13.01 10.56
CA LEU A 198 2.28 -13.71 9.33
C LEU A 198 1.07 -14.31 8.59
N ALA A 199 0.19 -15.00 9.33
CA ALA A 199 -1.02 -15.62 8.78
C ALA A 199 -1.95 -14.58 8.16
N LEU A 200 -2.18 -13.48 8.88
CA LEU A 200 -3.04 -12.40 8.41
C LEU A 200 -2.48 -11.76 7.14
N ARG A 201 -1.14 -11.64 7.02
CA ARG A 201 -0.51 -11.18 5.78
C ARG A 201 -0.81 -12.11 4.62
N GLY A 202 -0.69 -13.42 4.82
CA GLY A 202 -1.06 -14.42 3.80
C GLY A 202 -2.52 -14.31 3.35
N VAL A 203 -3.45 -14.11 4.30
CA VAL A 203 -4.88 -13.91 4.00
C VAL A 203 -5.11 -12.64 3.19
N VAL A 204 -4.47 -11.52 3.56
CA VAL A 204 -4.56 -10.25 2.81
C VAL A 204 -4.11 -10.44 1.37
N LEU A 205 -2.98 -11.13 1.14
CA LEU A 205 -2.47 -11.38 -0.21
C LEU A 205 -3.43 -12.25 -1.03
N MET A 206 -4.04 -13.26 -0.41
CA MET A 206 -5.03 -14.12 -1.08
C MET A 206 -6.34 -13.39 -1.42
N LEU A 207 -6.83 -12.54 -0.52
CA LEU A 207 -8.02 -11.72 -0.81
C LEU A 207 -7.74 -10.71 -1.92
N ARG A 208 -6.55 -10.09 -1.93
CA ARG A 208 -6.14 -9.20 -3.03
C ARG A 208 -5.95 -9.94 -4.35
N TRP A 209 -5.45 -11.18 -4.31
CA TRP A 209 -5.39 -12.05 -5.50
C TRP A 209 -6.80 -12.33 -6.04
N LEU A 210 -7.74 -12.67 -5.15
CA LEU A 210 -9.14 -12.93 -5.53
C LEU A 210 -9.78 -11.68 -6.16
N ASP A 211 -9.55 -10.50 -5.56
CA ASP A 211 -10.02 -9.21 -6.07
C ASP A 211 -9.54 -8.96 -7.50
N LEU A 212 -8.22 -9.05 -7.75
CA LEU A 212 -7.67 -8.85 -9.09
C LEU A 212 -8.12 -9.92 -10.09
N ARG A 213 -8.36 -11.16 -9.63
CA ARG A 213 -8.91 -12.23 -10.48
C ARG A 213 -10.35 -11.97 -10.89
N LEU A 214 -11.15 -11.39 -10.00
CA LEU A 214 -12.51 -10.95 -10.32
C LEU A 214 -12.48 -9.79 -11.30
N VAL A 215 -11.66 -8.76 -11.05
CA VAL A 215 -11.48 -7.63 -11.99
C VAL A 215 -11.04 -8.12 -13.37
N ALA A 216 -10.08 -9.06 -13.43
CA ALA A 216 -9.62 -9.64 -14.69
C ALA A 216 -10.71 -10.42 -15.45
N ALA A 217 -11.76 -10.88 -14.77
CA ALA A 217 -12.84 -11.65 -15.37
C ALA A 217 -14.07 -10.79 -15.71
N THR A 218 -14.34 -9.74 -14.92
CA THR A 218 -15.57 -8.93 -15.05
C THR A 218 -15.32 -7.52 -15.56
N GLY A 219 -14.06 -7.04 -15.61
CA GLY A 219 -13.70 -5.66 -15.96
C GLY A 219 -14.19 -4.60 -14.96
N THR A 220 -14.80 -5.04 -13.86
CA THR A 220 -15.46 -4.19 -12.86
C THR A 220 -14.91 -4.50 -11.47
N GLU A 221 -14.76 -3.47 -10.63
CA GLU A 221 -14.25 -3.62 -9.27
C GLU A 221 -15.33 -4.21 -8.33
N PRO A 222 -15.12 -5.40 -7.73
CA PRO A 222 -16.06 -5.96 -6.78
C PRO A 222 -15.94 -5.24 -5.43
N GLY A 223 -16.81 -4.26 -5.19
CA GLY A 223 -16.73 -3.37 -4.03
C GLY A 223 -16.53 -4.08 -2.69
N LEU A 224 -17.29 -5.16 -2.39
CA LEU A 224 -17.15 -5.87 -1.11
C LEU A 224 -15.78 -6.53 -0.91
N VAL A 225 -15.23 -7.15 -1.96
CA VAL A 225 -13.93 -7.85 -1.86
C VAL A 225 -12.80 -6.83 -1.76
N SER A 226 -12.87 -5.76 -2.57
CA SER A 226 -11.92 -4.65 -2.55
C SER A 226 -11.81 -4.00 -1.17
N ILE A 227 -12.96 -3.61 -0.59
CA ILE A 227 -13.04 -3.02 0.74
C ILE A 227 -12.50 -3.98 1.81
N SER A 228 -12.86 -5.26 1.71
CA SER A 228 -12.47 -6.28 2.70
C SER A 228 -10.97 -6.47 2.76
N TRP A 229 -10.29 -6.67 1.62
CA TRP A 229 -8.83 -6.85 1.62
C TRP A 229 -8.12 -5.55 2.01
N ALA A 230 -8.61 -4.39 1.58
CA ALA A 230 -8.02 -3.10 1.90
C ALA A 230 -8.08 -2.82 3.41
N LEU A 231 -9.24 -3.04 4.05
CA LEU A 231 -9.40 -2.88 5.49
C LEU A 231 -8.55 -3.89 6.26
N LEU A 232 -8.53 -5.16 5.83
CA LEU A 232 -7.72 -6.20 6.46
C LEU A 232 -6.22 -5.87 6.37
N ALA A 233 -5.76 -5.30 5.26
CA ALA A 233 -4.39 -4.82 5.12
C ALA A 233 -4.08 -3.69 6.13
N LYS A 234 -5.03 -2.79 6.39
CA LYS A 234 -4.86 -1.76 7.43
C LYS A 234 -4.77 -2.35 8.83
N VAL A 235 -5.56 -3.39 9.14
CA VAL A 235 -5.50 -4.12 10.42
C VAL A 235 -4.17 -4.85 10.55
N GLN A 236 -3.71 -5.53 9.50
CA GLN A 236 -2.44 -6.23 9.48
C GLN A 236 -1.26 -5.28 9.74
N ASN A 237 -1.23 -4.11 9.10
CA ASN A 237 -0.21 -3.10 9.38
C ASN A 237 -0.23 -2.60 10.84
N ILE A 238 -1.41 -2.53 11.48
CA ILE A 238 -1.52 -2.16 12.91
C ILE A 238 -0.96 -3.28 13.79
N LEU A 239 -1.28 -4.54 13.48
CA LEU A 239 -0.75 -5.68 14.23
C LEU A 239 0.76 -5.83 14.07
N GLU A 240 1.31 -5.55 12.88
CA GLU A 240 2.76 -5.48 12.67
C GLU A 240 3.40 -4.39 13.53
N LEU A 241 2.81 -3.19 13.59
CA LEU A 241 3.28 -2.13 14.47
C LEU A 241 3.22 -2.56 15.95
N MET A 242 2.11 -3.17 16.37
CA MET A 242 1.95 -3.67 17.73
C MET A 242 2.96 -4.77 18.06
N MET A 243 3.27 -5.66 17.11
CA MET A 243 4.31 -6.66 17.26
C MET A 243 5.67 -6.01 17.55
N PHE A 244 6.09 -5.02 16.76
CA PHE A 244 7.34 -4.29 17.02
C PHE A 244 7.32 -3.56 18.37
N LEU A 245 6.20 -2.89 18.70
CA LEU A 245 6.04 -2.17 19.96
C LEU A 245 6.14 -3.10 21.17
N LEU A 246 5.39 -4.20 21.19
CA LEU A 246 5.36 -5.16 22.30
C LEU A 246 6.71 -5.84 22.51
N ILE A 247 7.41 -6.21 21.42
CA ILE A 247 8.77 -6.76 21.49
C ILE A 247 9.74 -5.73 22.06
N SER A 248 9.68 -4.48 21.59
CA SER A 248 10.59 -3.42 22.05
C SER A 248 10.41 -3.08 23.53
N LEU A 249 9.18 -3.16 24.06
CA LEU A 249 8.85 -3.05 25.48
C LEU A 249 9.25 -4.30 26.30
N GLY A 250 9.59 -5.41 25.64
CA GLY A 250 9.99 -6.65 26.29
C GLY A 250 8.86 -7.51 26.83
N TRP A 251 7.66 -7.36 26.26
CA TRP A 251 6.54 -8.22 26.56
C TRP A 251 6.84 -9.68 26.22
N LYS A 252 6.67 -10.57 27.20
CA LYS A 252 6.95 -12.02 27.14
C LYS A 252 8.40 -12.39 26.81
N VAL A 253 9.32 -11.43 26.73
CA VAL A 253 10.77 -11.66 26.56
C VAL A 253 11.51 -11.33 27.85
N LEU A 254 11.36 -10.09 28.33
CA LEU A 254 11.98 -9.59 29.56
C LEU A 254 11.03 -9.66 30.74
N ARG A 255 9.73 -9.40 30.50
CA ARG A 255 8.69 -9.38 31.53
C ARG A 255 7.42 -10.07 31.08
N ASN A 256 6.68 -10.64 32.03
CA ASN A 256 5.46 -11.41 31.74
C ASN A 256 4.23 -10.53 31.48
N GLN A 257 4.20 -9.32 32.04
CA GLN A 257 3.11 -8.36 31.92
C GLN A 257 3.71 -6.97 31.61
N LEU A 258 2.95 -6.16 30.88
CA LEU A 258 3.27 -4.75 30.61
C LEU A 258 2.57 -3.87 31.64
N ASP A 259 3.10 -2.67 31.82
CA ASP A 259 2.46 -1.70 32.70
C ASP A 259 1.16 -1.19 32.08
N VAL A 260 0.22 -0.79 32.95
CA VAL A 260 -1.10 -0.30 32.51
C VAL A 260 -0.99 0.91 31.59
N SER A 261 -0.01 1.79 31.83
CA SER A 261 0.29 2.95 30.97
C SER A 261 0.71 2.53 29.56
N GLU A 262 1.55 1.51 29.43
CA GLU A 262 2.04 0.99 28.15
C GLU A 262 0.94 0.29 27.37
N ILE A 263 0.09 -0.48 28.05
CA ILE A 263 -1.09 -1.11 27.44
C ILE A 263 -2.05 -0.03 26.94
N ARG A 264 -2.35 0.99 27.76
CA ARG A 264 -3.21 2.12 27.36
C ARG A 264 -2.65 2.84 26.13
N PHE A 265 -1.33 3.04 26.07
CA PHE A 265 -0.66 3.66 24.93
C PHE A 265 -0.80 2.81 23.65
N ALA A 266 -0.51 1.50 23.72
CA ALA A 266 -0.63 0.59 22.59
C ALA A 266 -2.07 0.50 22.05
N VAL A 267 -3.06 0.43 22.95
CA VAL A 267 -4.49 0.42 22.61
C VAL A 267 -4.90 1.75 21.98
N ALA A 268 -4.49 2.90 22.53
CA ALA A 268 -4.82 4.21 21.99
C ALA A 268 -4.30 4.39 20.55
N ILE A 269 -3.03 4.03 20.29
CA ILE A 269 -2.45 4.08 18.95
C ILE A 269 -3.20 3.15 17.99
N SER A 270 -3.53 1.93 18.42
CA SER A 270 -4.27 0.97 17.60
C SER A 270 -5.64 1.51 17.20
N ILE A 271 -6.38 2.10 18.13
CA ILE A 271 -7.70 2.69 17.88
C ILE A 271 -7.60 3.85 16.90
N ILE A 272 -6.71 4.82 17.15
CA ILE A 272 -6.54 5.99 16.27
C ILE A 272 -6.10 5.54 14.88
N SER A 273 -5.14 4.62 14.79
CA SER A 273 -4.66 4.09 13.51
C SER A 273 -5.73 3.32 12.74
N PHE A 274 -6.61 2.60 13.45
CA PHE A 274 -7.75 1.91 12.85
C PHE A 274 -8.78 2.89 12.28
N TYR A 275 -9.16 3.92 13.03
CA TYR A 275 -10.06 4.97 12.53
C TYR A 275 -9.49 5.68 11.30
N LEU A 276 -8.23 6.10 11.35
CA LEU A 276 -7.55 6.67 10.19
C LEU A 276 -7.48 5.69 9.02
N GLY A 277 -7.35 4.40 9.30
CA GLY A 277 -7.40 3.33 8.30
C GLY A 277 -8.76 3.23 7.61
N ILE A 278 -9.85 3.24 8.38
CA ILE A 278 -11.21 3.26 7.84
C ILE A 278 -11.43 4.49 6.98
N PHE A 279 -11.07 5.69 7.46
CA PHE A 279 -11.23 6.92 6.68
C PHE A 279 -10.39 6.93 5.41
N GLN A 280 -9.18 6.34 5.45
CA GLN A 280 -8.35 6.20 4.26
C GLN A 280 -8.95 5.23 3.24
N VAL A 281 -9.64 4.17 3.68
CA VAL A 281 -10.41 3.33 2.76
C VAL A 281 -11.59 4.16 2.26
N ALA A 282 -12.47 4.61 3.15
CA ALA A 282 -13.77 5.25 2.90
C ALA A 282 -13.75 6.59 2.10
N CYS A 283 -12.60 7.23 1.95
CA CYS A 283 -12.49 8.53 1.31
C CYS A 283 -12.71 8.44 -0.20
N THR A 284 -13.37 9.45 -0.77
CA THR A 284 -13.67 9.55 -2.21
C THR A 284 -12.84 10.62 -2.92
N THR A 285 -12.32 11.60 -2.18
CA THR A 285 -11.55 12.71 -2.74
C THR A 285 -10.05 12.53 -2.53
N PRO A 286 -9.21 12.67 -3.58
CA PRO A 286 -7.76 12.45 -3.47
C PRO A 286 -7.08 13.28 -2.39
N SER A 287 -7.52 14.53 -2.18
CA SER A 287 -6.95 15.44 -1.19
C SER A 287 -7.20 14.98 0.25
N THR A 288 -8.43 14.55 0.58
CA THR A 288 -8.75 14.04 1.93
C THR A 288 -8.09 12.69 2.19
N CYS A 289 -8.07 11.81 1.17
CA CYS A 289 -7.37 10.53 1.24
C CYS A 289 -5.88 10.69 1.56
N SER A 290 -5.21 11.62 0.86
CA SER A 290 -3.81 11.93 1.10
C SER A 290 -3.58 12.46 2.52
N GLY A 291 -4.47 13.33 3.01
CA GLY A 291 -4.42 13.84 4.39
C GLY A 291 -4.53 12.74 5.46
N TYR A 292 -5.46 11.79 5.31
CA TYR A 292 -5.57 10.64 6.23
C TYR A 292 -4.35 9.71 6.15
N GLN A 293 -3.85 9.46 4.95
CA GLN A 293 -2.64 8.66 4.74
C GLN A 293 -1.42 9.29 5.41
N LEU A 294 -1.22 10.59 5.22
CA LEU A 294 -0.13 11.34 5.86
C LEU A 294 -0.26 11.33 7.38
N SER A 295 -1.47 11.59 7.91
CA SER A 295 -1.72 11.58 9.36
C SER A 295 -1.40 10.22 9.98
N ARG A 296 -1.79 9.13 9.32
CA ARG A 296 -1.47 7.76 9.75
C ARG A 296 0.03 7.49 9.69
N TYR A 297 0.71 7.97 8.66
CA TYR A 297 2.16 7.83 8.52
C TYR A 297 2.92 8.56 9.64
N ILE A 298 2.50 9.79 9.99
CA ILE A 298 3.07 10.56 11.10
C ILE A 298 2.87 9.81 12.42
N LEU A 299 1.66 9.32 12.70
CA LEU A 299 1.36 8.54 13.90
C LEU A 299 2.25 7.28 14.00
N HIS A 300 2.41 6.54 12.89
CA HIS A 300 3.28 5.36 12.84
C HIS A 300 4.75 5.72 13.07
N SER A 301 5.21 6.83 12.49
CA SER A 301 6.58 7.32 12.66
C SER A 301 6.90 7.70 14.11
N LEU A 302 5.95 8.36 14.80
CA LEU A 302 6.08 8.63 16.24
C LEU A 302 6.13 7.34 17.06
N CYS A 303 5.33 6.33 16.69
CA CYS A 303 5.39 5.03 17.36
C CYS A 303 6.74 4.33 17.13
N TYR A 304 7.29 4.39 15.91
CA TYR A 304 8.63 3.85 15.64
C TYR A 304 9.72 4.53 16.49
N LEU A 305 9.62 5.83 16.76
CA LEU A 305 10.53 6.49 17.70
C LEU A 305 10.46 5.88 19.10
N VAL A 306 9.25 5.60 19.59
CA VAL A 306 9.05 4.92 20.89
C VAL A 306 9.65 3.52 20.87
N VAL A 307 9.49 2.76 19.78
CA VAL A 307 10.12 1.44 19.60
C VAL A 307 11.65 1.54 19.73
N ILE A 308 12.27 2.54 19.09
CA ILE A 308 13.73 2.77 19.17
C ILE A 308 14.16 3.06 20.61
N VAL A 309 13.47 3.96 21.29
CA VAL A 309 13.82 4.35 22.67
C VAL A 309 13.66 3.16 23.62
N ALA A 310 12.51 2.48 23.58
CA ALA A 310 12.21 1.33 24.43
C ALA A 310 13.20 0.18 24.20
N MET A 311 13.53 -0.11 22.95
CA MET A 311 14.51 -1.13 22.60
C MET A 311 15.91 -0.80 23.14
N ASN A 312 16.39 0.43 22.99
CA ASN A 312 17.71 0.82 23.49
C ASN A 312 17.77 0.80 25.03
N PHE A 313 16.71 1.26 25.69
CA PHE A 313 16.60 1.19 27.15
C PHE A 313 16.65 -0.27 27.64
N ASN A 314 15.90 -1.16 27.01
CA ASN A 314 15.90 -2.59 27.37
C ASN A 314 17.24 -3.27 27.07
N LEU A 315 17.95 -2.85 26.03
CA LEU A 315 19.30 -3.33 25.73
C LEU A 315 20.30 -2.92 26.82
N GLN A 316 20.28 -1.65 27.26
CA GLN A 316 21.12 -1.17 28.37
C GLN A 316 20.79 -1.89 29.69
N LYS A 317 19.50 -2.08 29.97
CA LYS A 317 19.04 -2.83 31.15
C LYS A 317 19.56 -4.27 31.14
N LEU A 318 19.55 -4.94 29.99
CA LEU A 318 20.12 -6.29 29.84
C LEU A 318 21.63 -6.30 30.08
N VAL A 319 22.36 -5.33 29.54
CA VAL A 319 23.82 -5.24 29.73
C VAL A 319 24.17 -5.04 31.21
N SER A 320 23.47 -4.14 31.90
CA SER A 320 23.67 -3.94 33.35
C SER A 320 23.36 -5.21 34.13
N ALA A 321 22.23 -5.86 33.85
CA ALA A 321 21.84 -7.09 34.53
C ALA A 321 22.84 -8.25 34.30
N ILE A 322 23.51 -8.28 33.15
CA ILE A 322 24.55 -9.27 32.85
C ILE A 322 25.84 -8.94 33.61
N ALA A 323 26.22 -7.66 33.70
CA ALA A 323 27.42 -7.23 34.42
C ALA A 323 27.34 -7.55 35.92
N ASP A 324 26.14 -7.49 36.50
CA ASP A 324 25.90 -7.74 37.92
C ASP A 324 25.63 -9.24 38.23
N ALA A 325 25.39 -10.08 37.22
CA ALA A 325 25.02 -11.48 37.42
C ALA A 325 26.25 -12.39 37.56
N PRO A 326 26.26 -13.33 38.53
CA PRO A 326 27.34 -14.32 38.65
C PRO A 326 27.36 -15.24 37.42
N ALA A 327 28.52 -15.82 37.11
CA ALA A 327 28.68 -16.75 35.99
C ALA A 327 27.87 -18.05 36.23
N SER A 328 26.62 -18.06 35.79
CA SER A 328 25.63 -19.12 36.01
C SER A 328 24.80 -19.38 34.75
N GLN A 329 24.04 -20.48 34.73
CA GLN A 329 23.15 -20.82 33.63
C GLN A 329 22.07 -19.74 33.37
N GLU A 330 21.66 -19.00 34.40
CA GLU A 330 20.73 -17.86 34.29
C GLU A 330 21.35 -16.71 33.49
N SER A 331 22.64 -16.42 33.69
CA SER A 331 23.39 -15.45 32.89
C SER A 331 23.43 -15.85 31.42
N GLY A 332 23.57 -17.15 31.13
CA GLY A 332 23.44 -17.70 29.78
C GLY A 332 22.10 -17.42 29.11
N LYS A 333 20.98 -17.39 29.87
CA LYS A 333 19.66 -17.01 29.35
C LYS A 333 19.60 -15.50 29.05
N LEU A 334 20.23 -14.66 29.87
CA LEU A 334 20.29 -13.21 29.65
C LEU A 334 21.10 -12.86 28.39
N TYR A 335 22.24 -13.51 28.15
CA TYR A 335 23.03 -13.32 26.92
C TYR A 335 22.24 -13.63 25.64
N LYS A 336 21.39 -14.66 25.66
CA LYS A 336 20.53 -14.98 24.50
C LYS A 336 19.48 -13.91 24.27
N LYS A 337 18.87 -13.40 25.33
CA LYS A 337 17.93 -12.27 25.21
C LYS A 337 18.64 -11.05 24.63
N LEU A 338 19.86 -10.76 25.09
CA LEU A 338 20.68 -9.68 24.53
C LEU A 338 20.96 -9.89 23.04
N TYR A 339 21.35 -11.09 22.62
CA TYR A 339 21.54 -11.42 21.20
C TYR A 339 20.24 -11.24 20.38
N ALA A 340 19.10 -11.72 20.89
CA ALA A 340 17.81 -11.55 20.22
C ALA A 340 17.44 -10.06 20.05
N TYR A 341 17.74 -9.22 21.05
CA TYR A 341 17.53 -7.76 20.96
C TYR A 341 18.49 -7.07 20.00
N HIS A 342 19.75 -7.52 19.89
CA HIS A 342 20.66 -7.02 18.86
C HIS A 342 20.18 -7.36 17.46
N LEU A 343 19.70 -8.59 17.24
CA LEU A 343 19.11 -9.00 15.96
C LEU A 343 17.84 -8.19 15.68
N PHE A 344 16.95 -8.05 16.67
CA PHE A 344 15.74 -7.23 16.57
C PHE A 344 16.05 -5.79 16.16
N ARG A 345 17.11 -5.18 16.71
CA ARG A 345 17.55 -3.83 16.35
C ARG A 345 17.89 -3.71 14.87
N TRP A 346 18.65 -4.66 14.33
CA TRP A 346 19.00 -4.65 12.90
C TRP A 346 17.80 -4.91 12.00
N VAL A 347 16.94 -5.86 12.38
CA VAL A 347 15.69 -6.16 11.65
C VAL A 347 14.77 -4.94 11.62
N PHE A 348 14.61 -4.25 12.74
CA PHE A 348 13.77 -3.07 12.83
C PHE A 348 14.37 -1.88 12.07
N LEU A 349 15.69 -1.70 12.10
CA LEU A 349 16.37 -0.68 11.28
C LEU A 349 16.17 -0.95 9.78
N MET A 350 16.32 -2.21 9.34
CA MET A 350 16.02 -2.62 7.97
C MET A 350 14.56 -2.30 7.61
N PHE A 351 13.62 -2.57 8.51
CA PHE A 351 12.20 -2.27 8.31
C PHE A 351 11.94 -0.77 8.06
N ILE A 352 12.59 0.13 8.81
CA ILE A 352 12.44 1.59 8.65
C ILE A 352 13.10 2.11 7.37
N ILE A 353 14.28 1.61 7.02
CA ILE A 353 15.04 2.11 5.86
C ILE A 353 14.46 1.59 4.54
N ALA A 354 13.88 0.38 4.56
CA ALA A 354 13.45 -0.30 3.35
C ALA A 354 12.47 0.48 2.46
N PRO A 355 11.42 1.16 2.95
CA PRO A 355 10.51 1.92 2.08
C PRO A 355 11.23 2.96 1.22
N THR A 356 12.28 3.60 1.73
CA THR A 356 13.09 4.57 0.97
C THR A 356 13.88 3.89 -0.14
N VAL A 357 14.49 2.74 0.17
CA VAL A 357 15.22 1.93 -0.83
C VAL A 357 14.27 1.37 -1.88
N GLU A 358 13.11 0.85 -1.46
CA GLU A 358 12.05 0.34 -2.33
C GLU A 358 11.56 1.44 -3.29
N LEU A 359 11.30 2.65 -2.78
CA LEU A 359 10.89 3.78 -3.62
C LEU A 359 11.98 4.17 -4.62
N PHE A 360 13.24 4.22 -4.19
CA PHE A 360 14.37 4.47 -5.08
C PHE A 360 14.46 3.42 -6.20
N LEU A 361 14.34 2.13 -5.85
CA LEU A 361 14.35 1.03 -6.81
C LEU A 361 13.17 1.12 -7.79
N LYS A 362 11.97 1.46 -7.28
CA LYS A 362 10.77 1.64 -8.11
C LYS A 362 10.94 2.73 -9.17
N VAL A 363 11.59 3.83 -8.81
CA VAL A 363 11.75 4.99 -9.71
C VAL A 363 12.93 4.81 -10.67
N THR A 364 14.00 4.11 -10.26
CA THR A 364 15.26 4.07 -11.02
C THR A 364 15.50 2.78 -11.80
N ILE A 365 15.11 1.62 -11.26
CA ILE A 365 15.52 0.31 -11.78
C ILE A 365 14.32 -0.47 -12.32
N ILE A 366 13.19 -0.46 -11.63
CA ILE A 366 12.04 -1.29 -11.99
C ILE A 366 11.28 -0.64 -13.15
N PRO A 367 11.07 -1.34 -14.27
CA PRO A 367 10.32 -0.79 -15.39
C PRO A 367 8.83 -0.68 -15.05
N TRP A 368 8.14 0.27 -15.68
CA TRP A 368 6.75 0.62 -15.37
C TRP A 368 5.76 -0.54 -15.59
N ASP A 369 6.08 -1.47 -16.49
CA ASP A 369 5.28 -2.64 -16.81
C ASP A 369 5.53 -3.84 -15.88
N ALA A 370 6.55 -3.76 -15.00
CA ALA A 370 6.90 -4.82 -14.07
C ALA A 370 6.51 -4.52 -12.62
N GLN A 371 5.27 -4.04 -12.40
CA GLN A 371 4.75 -3.80 -11.04
C GLN A 371 4.79 -5.05 -10.15
N TRP A 372 4.65 -6.23 -10.74
CA TRP A 372 4.79 -7.52 -10.04
C TRP A 372 6.16 -7.68 -9.36
N LEU A 373 7.24 -7.17 -9.95
CA LEU A 373 8.59 -7.28 -9.39
C LEU A 373 8.73 -6.41 -8.13
N PHE A 374 8.21 -5.19 -8.19
CA PHE A 374 8.15 -4.29 -7.03
C PHE A 374 7.34 -4.91 -5.89
N LEU A 375 6.20 -5.53 -6.22
CA LEU A 375 5.39 -6.24 -5.25
C LEU A 375 6.15 -7.41 -4.61
N VAL A 376 6.80 -8.27 -5.42
CA VAL A 376 7.60 -9.40 -4.92
C VAL A 376 8.69 -8.92 -3.98
N LEU A 377 9.46 -7.90 -4.36
CA LEU A 377 10.50 -7.33 -3.51
C LEU A 377 9.96 -6.88 -2.15
N LYS A 378 8.85 -6.13 -2.17
CA LYS A 378 8.21 -5.60 -0.97
C LYS A 378 7.69 -6.69 -0.04
N GLU A 379 6.99 -7.69 -0.58
CA GLU A 379 6.44 -8.78 0.23
C GLU A 379 7.51 -9.75 0.71
N MET A 380 8.52 -10.04 -0.12
CA MET A 380 9.66 -10.88 0.26
C MET A 380 10.46 -10.25 1.40
N ARG A 381 10.66 -8.94 1.40
CA ARG A 381 11.25 -8.24 2.56
C ARG A 381 10.41 -8.47 3.82
N GLY A 382 9.09 -8.25 3.74
CA GLY A 382 8.19 -8.47 4.88
C GLY A 382 8.29 -9.90 5.41
N TRP A 383 8.30 -10.88 4.51
CA TRP A 383 8.49 -12.29 4.84
C TRP A 383 9.82 -12.55 5.56
N VAL A 384 10.94 -12.04 5.03
CA VAL A 384 12.27 -12.16 5.64
C VAL A 384 12.27 -11.57 7.05
N ILE A 385 11.67 -10.38 7.24
CA ILE A 385 11.57 -9.74 8.54
C ILE A 385 10.83 -10.63 9.53
N TYR A 386 9.66 -11.17 9.17
CA TYR A 386 8.92 -12.05 10.06
C TYR A 386 9.68 -13.33 10.40
N VAL A 387 10.31 -13.97 9.41
CA VAL A 387 11.12 -15.18 9.63
C VAL A 387 12.30 -14.89 10.57
N LEU A 388 13.00 -13.77 10.37
CA LEU A 388 14.11 -13.36 11.25
C LEU A 388 13.64 -13.08 12.68
N LEU A 389 12.47 -12.44 12.87
CA LEU A 389 11.90 -12.21 14.21
C LEU A 389 11.52 -13.53 14.90
N ILE A 390 10.88 -14.44 14.18
CA ILE A 390 10.50 -15.75 14.72
C ILE A 390 11.76 -16.57 15.08
N HIS A 391 12.79 -16.50 14.22
CA HIS A 391 14.09 -17.12 14.51
C HIS A 391 14.77 -16.51 15.74
N ALA A 392 14.79 -15.17 15.84
CA ALA A 392 15.40 -14.43 16.95
C ALA A 392 14.80 -14.81 18.30
N TYR A 393 13.47 -14.92 18.36
CA TYR A 393 12.71 -15.17 19.59
C TYR A 393 12.29 -16.64 19.76
N ARG A 394 12.93 -17.57 19.06
CA ARG A 394 12.62 -19.01 19.19
C ARG A 394 12.82 -19.48 20.64
N PRO A 395 11.92 -20.32 21.17
CA PRO A 395 11.92 -20.68 22.58
C PRO A 395 12.98 -21.70 23.02
N ASP A 396 13.46 -22.56 22.10
CA ASP A 396 14.40 -23.65 22.42
C ASP A 396 15.79 -23.36 21.86
N GLN A 397 16.45 -22.34 22.43
CA GLN A 397 17.88 -22.18 22.22
C GLN A 397 18.62 -22.99 23.29
N ALA A 398 19.40 -23.99 22.88
CA ALA A 398 20.28 -24.77 23.79
C ALA A 398 21.19 -23.82 24.60
N PRO A 399 21.44 -24.08 25.91
CA PRO A 399 22.33 -23.24 26.73
C PRO A 399 23.67 -22.99 26.02
N LEU A 400 24.25 -21.81 26.25
CA LEU A 400 25.59 -21.53 25.74
C LEU A 400 26.54 -22.52 26.42
N ARG A 401 27.26 -23.33 25.63
CA ARG A 401 28.14 -24.42 26.11
C ARG A 401 29.12 -23.99 27.21
N VAL A 402 29.53 -22.74 27.20
CA VAL A 402 30.44 -22.15 28.22
C VAL A 402 29.85 -22.21 29.63
N PHE A 403 28.53 -22.06 29.77
CA PHE A 403 27.84 -22.14 31.06
C PHE A 403 27.36 -23.57 31.41
N GLU A 404 27.53 -24.54 30.51
CA GLU A 404 27.32 -25.97 30.83
C GLU A 404 28.53 -26.57 31.56
N LEU A 405 29.72 -25.96 31.40
CA LEU A 405 30.96 -26.40 32.06
C LEU A 405 30.97 -26.05 33.55
N THR A 406 30.42 -24.89 33.94
CA THR A 406 30.33 -24.48 35.35
C THR A 406 29.42 -25.39 36.19
N ASP A 407 28.39 -26.00 35.60
CA ASP A 407 27.54 -26.98 36.30
C ASP A 407 28.25 -28.34 36.47
N ARG A 408 29.17 -28.69 35.57
CA ARG A 408 29.97 -29.92 35.67
C ARG A 408 30.99 -29.83 36.78
N ASP A 409 31.66 -28.70 36.93
CA ASP A 409 32.64 -28.50 38.01
C ASP A 409 31.94 -28.47 39.38
N ALA A 410 30.78 -27.79 39.48
CA ALA A 410 30.00 -27.73 40.71
C ALA A 410 29.35 -29.07 41.13
N SER A 411 29.17 -30.01 40.19
CA SER A 411 28.69 -31.36 40.48
C SER A 411 29.83 -32.33 40.79
N SER A 412 31.02 -32.14 40.21
CA SER A 412 32.20 -32.95 40.53
C SER A 412 32.78 -32.70 41.92
N ASP A 413 32.57 -31.52 42.51
CA ASP A 413 33.00 -31.20 43.89
C ASP A 413 32.06 -31.75 44.97
N ARG A 414 30.95 -32.42 44.60
CA ARG A 414 29.99 -33.04 45.53
C ARG A 414 30.09 -34.56 45.65
N ASP A 415 30.92 -35.18 44.82
CA ASP A 415 31.29 -36.59 44.87
C ASP A 415 32.73 -36.72 45.42
#